data_AF-A0A232EZS6-F1
#
_entry.id   AF-A0A232EZS6-F1
#
_cell.length_a   1.000
_cell.length_b   1.000
_cell.length_c   1.000
_cell.angle_alpha   90.00
_cell.angle_beta   90.00
_cell.angle_gamma   90.00
#
_symmetry.space_group_name_H-M   'P 1'
#
loop_
_entity.id
_entity.type
_entity.pdbx_description
1 polymer ?
#
loop_
_entity_poly.entity_id
_entity_poly.type
_entity_poly.pdbx_seq_one_letter_code
_entity_poly.pdbx_strand_id
1 'polypeptide(L)' 'MNTKIFLLLLLSIVFTSSTVSAAKECSLHIPFACRVKEQCTEPCKVRLSYVYPGCLLDQPECRGSVCVCHGKYS' A
#
# COMPACT_ATOMS: atom_id res chain seq x y z
N MET A 1 0.79 46.31 20.22
CA MET A 1 1.38 45.52 19.12
C MET A 1 1.97 44.24 19.73
N ASN A 2 1.54 43.07 19.21
CA ASN A 2 2.22 41.77 19.27
C ASN A 2 2.23 40.87 20.54
N THR A 3 1.25 40.95 21.44
CA THR A 3 1.03 39.87 22.45
C THR A 3 0.15 38.72 21.97
N LYS A 4 -0.41 38.78 20.75
CA LYS A 4 -1.19 37.68 20.15
C LYS A 4 -0.33 36.66 19.39
N ILE A 5 0.92 36.99 19.09
CA ILE A 5 1.82 36.15 18.28
C ILE A 5 2.41 35.02 19.12
N PHE A 6 2.67 35.26 20.41
CA PHE A 6 3.28 34.25 21.29
C PHE A 6 2.36 33.05 21.53
N LEU A 7 1.04 33.25 21.48
CA LEU A 7 0.05 32.17 21.66
C LEU A 7 -0.13 31.31 20.40
N LEU A 8 0.15 31.85 19.21
CA LEU A 8 0.11 31.12 17.94
C LEU A 8 1.29 30.13 17.79
N LEU A 9 2.42 30.39 18.45
CA LEU A 9 3.60 29.51 18.40
C LEU A 9 3.41 28.19 19.16
N LEU A 10 2.52 28.15 20.16
CA LEU A 10 2.24 26.92 20.93
C LEU A 10 1.40 25.88 20.18
N LEU A 11 0.71 26.27 19.10
CA LEU A 11 -0.10 25.37 18.27
C LEU A 11 0.69 24.62 17.18
N SER A 12 1.98 24.94 17.02
CA SER A 12 2.80 24.46 15.89
C SER A 12 3.56 23.16 16.17
N ILE A 13 3.45 22.57 17.36
CA ILE A 13 4.16 21.34 17.74
C ILE A 13 3.15 20.19 17.92
N VAL A 14 2.27 20.03 16.94
CA VAL A 14 1.52 18.78 16.71
C VAL A 14 1.97 18.24 15.36
N PHE A 15 3.24 17.90 15.25
CA PHE A 15 3.76 17.07 14.16
C PHE A 15 4.83 16.15 14.73
N THR A 16 4.50 15.49 15.83
CA THR A 16 5.24 14.32 16.31
C THR A 16 4.93 13.17 15.36
N SER A 17 5.74 13.12 14.30
CA SER A 17 6.22 11.91 13.66
C SER A 17 5.16 10.83 13.46
N SER A 18 4.34 10.96 12.42
CA SER A 18 3.89 9.75 11.74
C SER A 18 5.14 9.08 11.18
N THR A 19 5.83 8.28 11.98
CA THR A 19 6.67 7.21 11.46
C THR A 19 5.71 6.23 10.83
N VAL A 20 5.17 6.61 9.67
CA VAL A 20 4.68 5.65 8.71
C VAL A 20 5.93 4.90 8.34
N SER A 21 6.18 3.79 9.04
CA SER A 21 6.93 2.70 8.44
C SER A 21 6.10 2.35 7.21
N ALA A 22 6.39 3.04 6.10
CA ALA A 22 5.80 2.75 4.82
C ALA A 22 6.44 1.40 4.48
N ALA A 23 5.85 0.32 5.00
CA ALA A 23 6.10 -1.02 4.51
C ALA A 23 5.92 -0.88 3.00
N LYS A 24 7.04 -0.94 2.29
CA LYS A 24 7.10 -0.57 0.88
C LYS A 24 6.03 -1.42 0.19
N GLU A 25 5.03 -0.77 -0.41
CA GLU A 25 3.95 -1.48 -1.05
C GLU A 25 4.35 -1.82 -2.49
N CYS A 26 3.87 -2.94 -3.00
CA CYS A 26 4.02 -3.30 -4.40
C CYS A 26 2.64 -3.67 -4.97
N SER A 27 2.39 -3.27 -6.21
CA SER A 27 1.14 -3.59 -6.90
C SER A 27 1.40 -4.00 -8.34
N LEU A 28 0.63 -4.98 -8.82
CA LEU A 28 0.73 -5.50 -10.16
C LEU A 28 -0.65 -5.89 -10.69
N HIS A 29 -0.93 -5.51 -11.93
CA HIS A 29 -2.11 -5.97 -12.65
C HIS A 29 -1.69 -7.14 -13.54
N ILE A 30 -2.34 -8.28 -13.39
CA ILE A 30 -2.08 -9.45 -14.24
C ILE A 30 -3.29 -9.71 -15.13
N PRO A 31 -3.11 -9.90 -16.45
CA PRO A 31 -4.20 -10.20 -17.37
C PRO A 31 -4.63 -11.67 -17.21
N PHE A 32 -5.07 -12.03 -16.00
CA PHE A 32 -5.57 -13.34 -15.64
C PHE A 32 -7.08 -13.24 -15.41
N ALA A 33 -7.83 -14.04 -16.16
CA ALA A 33 -9.29 -14.06 -16.10
C ALA A 33 -9.76 -14.56 -14.72
N CYS A 34 -10.51 -13.72 -14.01
CA CYS A 34 -11.06 -14.05 -12.70
C CYS A 34 -12.56 -13.76 -12.61
N ARG A 35 -13.24 -14.48 -11.71
CA ARG A 35 -14.61 -14.20 -11.27
C ARG A 35 -14.69 -13.92 -9.77
N VAL A 36 -13.75 -14.46 -9.00
CA VAL A 36 -13.63 -14.28 -7.55
C VAL A 36 -12.16 -14.07 -7.18
N LYS A 37 -11.90 -13.42 -6.04
CA LYS A 37 -10.54 -13.04 -5.61
C LYS A 37 -9.61 -14.24 -5.35
N GLU A 38 -10.17 -15.39 -4.97
CA GLU A 38 -9.41 -16.60 -4.62
C GLU A 38 -8.68 -17.19 -5.83
N GLN A 39 -9.22 -16.97 -7.05
CA GLN A 39 -8.57 -17.37 -8.30
C GLN A 39 -7.31 -16.54 -8.59
N CYS A 40 -7.18 -15.38 -7.95
CA CYS A 40 -6.06 -14.48 -8.14
C CYS A 40 -4.90 -14.77 -7.19
N THR A 41 -5.10 -15.51 -6.09
CA THR A 41 -4.09 -15.70 -5.03
C THR A 41 -2.78 -16.28 -5.55
N GLU A 42 -2.81 -17.49 -6.11
CA GLU A 42 -1.62 -18.15 -6.66
C GLU A 42 -0.97 -17.38 -7.82
N PRO A 43 -1.71 -16.95 -8.87
CA PRO A 43 -1.08 -16.23 -9.98
C PRO A 43 -0.52 -14.87 -9.55
N CYS A 44 -1.17 -14.18 -8.59
CA CYS A 44 -0.61 -12.97 -8.00
C CYS A 44 0.67 -13.26 -7.22
N LYS A 45 0.69 -14.27 -6.34
CA LYS A 45 1.87 -14.63 -5.56
C LYS A 45 3.08 -14.92 -6.45
N VAL A 46 2.89 -15.70 -7.51
CA VAL A 46 3.95 -16.05 -8.47
C VAL A 46 4.44 -14.82 -9.22
N ARG A 47 3.52 -14.03 -9.81
CA ARG A 47 3.91 -12.88 -10.63
C ARG A 47 4.50 -11.74 -9.81
N LEU A 48 3.96 -11.48 -8.64
CA LEU A 48 4.43 -10.45 -7.74
C LEU A 48 5.84 -10.79 -7.21
N SER A 49 6.12 -12.05 -6.87
CA SER A 49 7.47 -12.49 -6.48
C SER A 49 8.49 -12.40 -7.62
N TYR A 50 8.05 -12.62 -8.87
CA TYR A 50 8.91 -12.53 -10.05
C TYR A 50 9.28 -11.08 -10.41
N VAL A 51 8.30 -10.17 -10.39
CA VAL A 51 8.50 -8.75 -10.74
C VAL A 51 9.11 -7.97 -9.58
N TYR A 52 8.70 -8.29 -8.36
CA TYR A 52 9.11 -7.63 -7.12
C TYR A 52 9.71 -8.66 -6.15
N PRO A 53 10.99 -9.03 -6.32
CA PRO A 53 11.66 -9.98 -5.42
C PRO A 53 11.58 -9.50 -3.97
N GLY A 54 11.08 -10.35 -3.07
CA GLY A 54 10.91 -10.02 -1.65
C GLY A 54 9.62 -9.29 -1.29
N CYS A 55 8.76 -8.99 -2.27
CA CYS A 55 7.41 -8.52 -1.98
C CYS A 55 6.48 -9.71 -1.74
N LEU A 56 5.78 -9.72 -0.61
CA LEU A 56 4.81 -10.76 -0.26
C LEU A 56 3.40 -10.31 -0.61
N LEU A 57 2.59 -11.23 -1.13
CA LEU A 57 1.18 -10.98 -1.43
C LEU A 57 0.43 -10.67 -0.12
N ASP A 58 -0.27 -9.52 -0.10
CA ASP A 58 -1.10 -9.07 1.02
C ASP A 58 -2.57 -9.37 0.73
N GLN A 59 -3.13 -8.73 -0.30
CA GLN A 59 -4.52 -8.90 -0.69
C GLN A 59 -4.69 -8.94 -2.22
N PRO A 60 -5.20 -10.05 -2.79
CA PRO A 60 -5.59 -10.09 -4.19
C PRO A 60 -7.03 -9.58 -4.38
N GLU A 61 -7.27 -8.87 -5.48
CA GLU A 61 -8.58 -8.42 -5.93
C GLU A 61 -8.90 -8.98 -7.33
N CYS A 62 -10.18 -9.17 -7.63
CA CYS A 62 -10.66 -9.43 -8.98
C CYS A 62 -11.49 -8.24 -9.46
N ARG A 63 -11.01 -7.52 -10.48
CA ARG A 63 -11.68 -6.36 -11.07
C ARG A 63 -12.00 -6.60 -12.54
N GLY A 64 -13.28 -6.75 -12.87
CA GLY A 64 -13.73 -6.83 -14.27
C GLY A 64 -13.04 -7.93 -15.07
N SER A 65 -12.83 -9.10 -14.46
CA SER A 65 -12.08 -10.23 -15.00
C SER A 65 -10.55 -10.07 -15.10
N VAL A 66 -9.97 -9.11 -14.39
CA VAL A 66 -8.51 -8.96 -14.26
C VAL A 66 -8.14 -9.07 -12.78
N CYS A 67 -7.10 -9.83 -12.47
CA CYS A 67 -6.57 -9.89 -11.13
C CYS A 67 -5.66 -8.69 -10.85
N VAL A 68 -5.91 -8.03 -9.72
CA VAL A 68 -5.08 -6.97 -9.17
C VAL A 68 -4.40 -7.50 -7.91
N CYS A 69 -3.08 -7.43 -7.89
CA CYS A 69 -2.25 -8.03 -6.86
C CYS A 69 -1.64 -6.91 -6.01
N HIS A 70 -1.91 -6.89 -4.71
CA HIS A 70 -1.27 -5.99 -3.75
C HIS A 70 -0.37 -6.77 -2.81
N GLY A 71 0.81 -6.25 -2.55
CA GLY A 71 1.77 -6.84 -1.65
C GLY A 71 2.58 -5.83 -0.88
N LYS A 72 3.36 -6.32 0.08
CA LYS A 72 4.23 -5.54 0.95
C LYS A 72 5.59 -6.20 1.04
N TYR A 73 6.66 -5.40 1.03
CA TYR A 73 7.99 -5.88 1.37
C TYR A 73 8.06 -6.14 2.89
N SER A 74 8.62 -7.29 3.27
CA SER A 74 8.92 -7.63 4.67
C SER A 74 10.16 -6.91 5.18
#